data_AF-E2NE27-F1
#
_entry.id   AF-E2NE27-F1
#
_cell.length_a   1.000
_cell.length_b   1.000
_cell.length_c   1.000
_cell.angle_alpha   90.00
_cell.angle_beta   90.00
_cell.angle_gamma   90.00
#
_symmetry.space_group_name_H-M   'P 1'
#
loop_
_entity.id
_entity.type
_entity.pdbx_description
1 polymer ?
#
loop_
_entity_poly.entity_id
_entity_poly.type
_entity_poly.pdbx_seq_one_letter_code
_entity_poly.pdbx_strand_id
1 'polypeptide(L)'
;MLIPMIYRVYNPSLSGLENEGAYLLMCKEAMPDGLLGLMLGGMIFATASSLNATLNISAGVVTNDIFKRMRPDASEKTLMNVARISTWGFGIMAIIVALLIRSMGGIVNVVISVAALTGVPVYLPVIWSLFSKRQTARTILSATFISLAINLIFKFVTPHFGLALDRTWEMIVGTAVPVILLAGIEVVLKAKEFIAPEYMAYISGRNVRMRQENAGDTEESKRTDRFTQKVLGIGLGLSGVLITVLGFIAEENIVVPVAVGLVVTLIGIYLLILSLRRPL
;
A
#
# COMPACT_ATOMS: atom_id res chain seq x y z
N MET A 1 8.12 -14.43 6.81
CA MET A 1 8.69 -15.52 5.98
C MET A 1 9.50 -16.55 6.77
N LEU A 2 9.83 -16.31 8.06
CA LEU A 2 10.61 -17.25 8.87
C LEU A 2 9.96 -18.64 9.02
N ILE A 3 8.67 -18.71 9.40
CA ILE A 3 7.97 -19.99 9.65
C ILE A 3 7.99 -20.93 8.41
N PRO A 4 7.62 -20.49 7.20
CA PRO A 4 7.75 -21.32 5.99
C PRO A 4 9.19 -21.75 5.67
N MET A 5 10.18 -20.89 5.95
CA MET A 5 11.60 -21.21 5.71
C MET A 5 12.09 -22.28 6.69
N ILE A 6 11.71 -22.21 7.95
CA ILE A 6 12.01 -23.23 8.97
C ILE A 6 11.39 -24.57 8.57
N TYR A 7 10.12 -24.56 8.13
CA TYR A 7 9.44 -25.78 7.69
C TYR A 7 10.12 -26.44 6.48
N ARG A 8 10.67 -25.65 5.55
CA ARG A 8 11.43 -26.20 4.42
C ARG A 8 12.73 -26.88 4.85
N VAL A 9 13.36 -26.44 5.94
CA VAL A 9 14.52 -27.12 6.54
C VAL A 9 14.08 -28.41 7.22
N TYR A 10 12.93 -28.39 7.91
CA TYR A 10 12.34 -29.57 8.55
C TYR A 10 11.87 -30.63 7.54
N ASN A 11 11.32 -30.21 6.40
CA ASN A 11 10.84 -31.09 5.33
C ASN A 11 11.45 -30.69 3.98
N PRO A 12 12.65 -31.21 3.66
CA PRO A 12 13.39 -30.84 2.45
C PRO A 12 12.73 -31.33 1.15
N SER A 13 11.79 -32.28 1.22
CA SER A 13 11.12 -32.83 0.04
C SER A 13 10.05 -31.92 -0.57
N LEU A 14 9.67 -30.82 0.10
CA LEU A 14 8.75 -29.84 -0.48
C LEU A 14 9.33 -29.21 -1.75
N SER A 15 8.61 -29.36 -2.86
CA SER A 15 9.03 -28.84 -4.16
C SER A 15 7.87 -28.19 -4.91
N GLY A 16 8.21 -27.30 -5.86
CA GLY A 16 7.23 -26.63 -6.71
C GLY A 16 6.18 -25.81 -5.92
N LEU A 17 4.90 -25.99 -6.27
CA LEU A 17 3.76 -25.27 -5.69
C LEU A 17 3.48 -25.61 -4.22
N GLU A 18 3.97 -26.76 -3.74
CA GLU A 18 3.76 -27.18 -2.34
C GLU A 18 4.44 -26.21 -1.36
N ASN A 19 5.49 -25.51 -1.81
CA ASN A 19 6.18 -24.48 -1.03
C ASN A 19 5.25 -23.36 -0.57
N GLU A 20 4.19 -23.06 -1.33
CA GLU A 20 3.21 -22.03 -0.97
C GLU A 20 2.37 -22.45 0.25
N GLY A 21 2.25 -23.76 0.50
CA GLY A 21 1.54 -24.34 1.65
C GLY A 21 2.42 -24.54 2.89
N ALA A 22 3.72 -24.24 2.84
CA ALA A 22 4.67 -24.53 3.92
C ALA A 22 4.28 -23.91 5.27
N TYR A 23 3.67 -22.71 5.26
CA TYR A 23 3.14 -22.10 6.49
C TYR A 23 2.08 -22.99 7.14
N LEU A 24 1.09 -23.41 6.36
CA LEU A 24 -0.05 -24.18 6.85
C LEU A 24 0.40 -25.56 7.33
N LEU A 25 1.32 -26.18 6.61
CA LEU A 25 1.88 -27.48 6.98
C LEU A 25 2.68 -27.41 8.28
N MET A 26 3.47 -26.35 8.50
CA MET A 26 4.14 -26.14 9.77
C MET A 26 3.14 -25.98 10.93
N CYS A 27 2.07 -25.23 10.71
CA CYS A 27 1.05 -25.06 11.73
C CYS A 27 0.32 -26.36 12.05
N LYS A 28 0.08 -27.21 11.04
CA LYS A 28 -0.48 -28.54 11.24
C LYS A 28 0.43 -29.44 12.09
N GLU A 29 1.74 -29.34 11.93
CA GLU A 29 2.71 -30.12 12.71
C GLU A 29 2.87 -29.59 14.15
N ALA A 30 2.85 -28.26 14.31
CA ALA A 30 3.19 -27.61 15.56
C ALA A 30 2.01 -27.33 16.50
N MET A 31 0.76 -27.35 16.01
CA MET A 31 -0.42 -26.96 16.79
C MET A 31 -1.38 -28.12 17.05
N PRO A 32 -2.01 -28.20 18.24
CA PRO A 32 -3.11 -29.11 18.49
C PRO A 32 -4.37 -28.71 17.72
N ASP A 33 -5.27 -29.67 17.47
CA ASP A 33 -6.44 -29.52 16.58
C ASP A 33 -7.31 -28.28 16.88
N GLY A 34 -7.53 -27.96 18.16
CA GLY A 34 -8.31 -26.78 18.56
C GLY A 34 -7.66 -25.46 18.17
N LEU A 35 -6.34 -25.34 18.33
CA LEU A 35 -5.58 -24.15 17.93
C LEU A 35 -5.40 -24.07 16.41
N LEU A 36 -5.27 -25.21 15.74
CA LEU A 36 -5.23 -25.29 14.27
C LEU A 36 -6.54 -24.76 13.66
N GLY A 37 -7.69 -25.14 14.23
CA GLY A 37 -9.00 -24.62 13.82
C GLY A 37 -9.14 -23.11 14.03
N LEU A 38 -8.70 -22.59 15.18
CA LEU A 38 -8.68 -21.15 15.46
C LEU A 38 -7.77 -20.38 14.48
N MET A 39 -6.59 -20.92 14.17
CA MET A 39 -5.67 -20.33 13.21
C MET A 39 -6.28 -20.29 11.80
N LEU A 40 -6.86 -21.40 11.32
CA LEU A 40 -7.54 -21.45 10.03
C LEU A 40 -8.68 -20.43 9.95
N GLY A 41 -9.51 -20.35 11.00
CA GLY A 41 -10.55 -19.33 11.12
C GLY A 41 -9.99 -17.92 11.00
N GLY A 42 -8.94 -17.61 11.77
CA GLY A 42 -8.24 -16.32 11.71
C GLY A 42 -7.70 -15.97 10.33
N MET A 43 -7.11 -16.93 9.62
CA MET A 43 -6.62 -16.74 8.24
C MET A 43 -7.75 -16.40 7.27
N ILE A 44 -8.89 -17.10 7.36
CA ILE A 44 -10.07 -16.83 6.53
C ILE A 44 -10.63 -15.44 6.86
N PHE A 45 -10.81 -15.10 8.14
CA PHE A 45 -11.31 -13.79 8.54
C PHE A 45 -10.39 -12.64 8.11
N ALA A 46 -9.07 -12.78 8.28
CA ALA A 46 -8.09 -11.79 7.83
C ALA A 46 -8.12 -11.58 6.30
N THR A 47 -8.25 -12.68 5.54
CA THR A 47 -8.35 -12.64 4.09
C THR A 47 -9.67 -11.98 3.64
N ALA A 48 -10.79 -12.36 4.25
CA ALA A 48 -12.10 -11.80 3.96
C ALA A 48 -12.16 -10.29 4.27
N SER A 49 -11.54 -9.86 5.37
CA SER A 49 -11.44 -8.44 5.74
C SER A 49 -10.67 -7.63 4.69
N SER A 50 -9.51 -8.14 4.27
CA SER A 50 -8.66 -7.50 3.26
C SER A 50 -9.34 -7.47 1.88
N LEU A 51 -10.03 -8.55 1.50
CA LEU A 51 -10.81 -8.63 0.27
C LEU A 51 -11.95 -7.62 0.28
N ASN A 52 -12.72 -7.54 1.37
CA ASN A 52 -13.83 -6.60 1.50
C ASN A 52 -13.35 -5.15 1.39
N ALA A 53 -12.25 -4.79 2.06
CA ALA A 53 -11.65 -3.47 1.95
C ALA A 53 -11.23 -3.15 0.51
N THR A 54 -10.58 -4.09 -0.17
CA THR A 54 -10.12 -3.91 -1.56
C THR A 54 -11.29 -3.74 -2.53
N LEU A 55 -12.31 -4.61 -2.44
CA LEU A 55 -13.51 -4.52 -3.27
C LEU A 55 -14.25 -3.20 -3.06
N ASN A 56 -14.35 -2.74 -1.81
CA ASN A 56 -14.99 -1.47 -1.49
C ASN A 56 -14.22 -0.27 -2.06
N ILE A 57 -12.88 -0.28 -1.99
CA ILE A 57 -12.04 0.75 -2.61
C ILE A 57 -12.22 0.74 -4.13
N SER A 58 -12.14 -0.42 -4.78
CA SER A 58 -12.30 -0.54 -6.23
C SER A 58 -13.67 -0.08 -6.71
N ALA A 59 -14.74 -0.45 -6.00
CA ALA A 59 -16.09 0.04 -6.28
C ALA A 59 -16.19 1.56 -6.06
N GLY A 60 -15.52 2.09 -5.05
CA GLY A 60 -15.39 3.53 -4.77
C GLY A 60 -14.74 4.30 -5.92
N VAL A 61 -13.67 3.76 -6.52
CA VAL A 61 -13.00 4.34 -7.70
C VAL A 61 -13.93 4.35 -8.90
N VAL A 62 -14.60 3.22 -9.20
CA VAL A 62 -15.54 3.15 -10.34
C VAL A 62 -16.70 4.12 -10.17
N THR A 63 -17.22 4.28 -8.95
CA THR A 63 -18.34 5.18 -8.69
C THR A 63 -17.97 6.65 -8.66
N ASN A 64 -16.96 7.03 -7.88
CA ASN A 64 -16.64 8.44 -7.65
C ASN A 64 -15.72 9.01 -8.72
N ASP A 65 -14.70 8.26 -9.15
CA ASP A 65 -13.67 8.79 -10.05
C ASP A 65 -14.07 8.66 -11.52
N ILE A 66 -14.82 7.60 -11.85
CA ILE A 66 -15.25 7.32 -13.22
C ILE A 66 -16.72 7.74 -13.41
N PHE A 67 -17.66 7.08 -12.75
CA PHE A 67 -19.09 7.24 -13.04
C PHE A 67 -19.62 8.64 -12.70
N LYS A 68 -19.31 9.15 -11.50
CA LYS A 68 -19.74 10.50 -11.08
C LYS A 68 -19.11 11.61 -11.92
N ARG A 69 -17.89 11.40 -12.41
CA ARG A 69 -17.24 12.33 -13.35
C ARG A 69 -17.90 12.33 -14.73
N MET A 70 -18.40 11.18 -15.19
CA MET A 70 -19.16 11.06 -16.45
C MET A 70 -20.61 11.53 -16.32
N ARG A 71 -21.23 11.36 -15.15
CA ARG A 71 -22.60 11.83 -14.84
C ARG A 71 -22.61 12.57 -13.50
N PRO A 72 -22.31 13.89 -13.50
CA PRO A 72 -22.25 14.70 -12.28
C PRO A 72 -23.57 14.74 -11.51
N ASP A 73 -24.70 14.72 -12.23
CA ASP A 73 -26.05 14.83 -11.65
C ASP A 73 -26.65 13.48 -11.19
N ALA A 74 -25.82 12.44 -11.07
CA ALA A 74 -26.29 11.13 -10.63
C ALA A 74 -26.77 11.17 -9.16
N SER A 75 -28.00 10.68 -8.93
CA SER A 75 -28.55 10.56 -7.58
C SER A 75 -27.73 9.59 -6.71
N GLU A 76 -27.76 9.78 -5.38
CA GLU A 76 -27.09 8.87 -4.44
C GLU A 76 -27.56 7.41 -4.59
N LYS A 77 -28.85 7.20 -4.86
CA LYS A 77 -29.40 5.86 -5.11
C LYS A 77 -28.78 5.22 -6.35
N THR A 78 -28.56 6.00 -7.41
CA THR A 78 -27.87 5.53 -8.62
C THR A 78 -26.41 5.19 -8.31
N LEU A 79 -25.70 6.06 -7.60
CA LEU A 79 -24.30 5.82 -7.21
C LEU A 79 -24.16 4.55 -6.36
N MET A 80 -25.06 4.33 -5.39
CA MET A 80 -25.08 3.13 -4.56
C MET A 80 -25.32 1.86 -5.39
N ASN A 81 -26.21 1.91 -6.38
CA ASN A 81 -26.43 0.78 -7.28
C ASN A 81 -25.19 0.47 -8.13
N VAL A 82 -24.52 1.50 -8.67
CA VAL A 82 -23.27 1.32 -9.43
C VAL A 82 -22.17 0.75 -8.55
N ALA A 83 -22.05 1.19 -7.29
CA ALA A 83 -21.11 0.61 -6.33
C ALA A 83 -21.37 -0.89 -6.14
N ARG A 84 -22.63 -1.28 -5.85
CA ARG A 84 -23.01 -2.69 -5.65
C ARG A 84 -22.70 -3.56 -6.87
N ILE A 85 -23.05 -3.10 -8.07
CA ILE A 85 -22.77 -3.83 -9.31
C ILE A 85 -21.25 -3.97 -9.52
N SER A 86 -20.49 -2.91 -9.25
CA SER A 86 -19.03 -2.94 -9.35
C SER A 86 -18.41 -3.93 -8.36
N THR A 87 -18.89 -3.95 -7.11
CA THR A 87 -18.45 -4.93 -6.09
C THR A 87 -18.69 -6.36 -6.55
N TRP A 88 -19.88 -6.66 -7.10
CA TRP A 88 -20.17 -7.97 -7.67
C TRP A 88 -19.24 -8.31 -8.84
N GLY A 89 -19.02 -7.36 -9.76
CA GLY A 89 -18.13 -7.54 -10.91
C GLY A 89 -16.68 -7.85 -10.50
N PHE A 90 -16.11 -7.05 -9.58
CA PHE A 90 -14.77 -7.30 -9.06
C PHE A 90 -14.69 -8.59 -8.24
N GLY A 91 -15.73 -8.93 -7.47
CA GLY A 91 -15.79 -10.19 -6.72
C GLY A 91 -15.77 -11.41 -7.62
N ILE A 92 -16.58 -11.42 -8.68
CA ILE A 92 -16.57 -12.50 -9.69
C ILE A 92 -15.22 -12.58 -10.40
N MET A 93 -14.65 -11.43 -10.79
CA MET A 93 -13.32 -11.37 -11.42
C MET A 93 -12.24 -11.95 -10.49
N ALA A 94 -12.28 -11.62 -9.20
CA ALA A 94 -11.34 -12.15 -8.21
C ALA A 94 -11.44 -13.68 -8.08
N ILE A 95 -12.65 -14.24 -8.09
CA ILE A 95 -12.87 -15.69 -8.09
C ILE A 95 -12.29 -16.33 -9.37
N ILE A 96 -12.56 -15.75 -10.54
CA ILE A 96 -12.03 -16.25 -11.82
C ILE A 96 -10.49 -16.27 -11.79
N VAL A 97 -9.86 -15.16 -11.41
CA VAL A 97 -8.39 -15.09 -11.30
C VAL A 97 -7.87 -16.10 -10.29
N ALA A 98 -8.52 -16.24 -9.13
CA ALA A 98 -8.10 -17.21 -8.11
C ALA A 98 -8.09 -18.65 -8.62
N LEU A 99 -9.07 -19.04 -9.45
CA LEU A 99 -9.12 -20.36 -10.07
C LEU A 99 -8.01 -20.58 -11.12
N LEU A 100 -7.51 -19.52 -11.74
CA LEU A 100 -6.44 -19.56 -12.75
C LEU A 100 -5.03 -19.56 -12.15
N ILE A 101 -4.84 -19.19 -10.88
CA ILE A 101 -3.51 -19.08 -10.25
C ILE A 101 -2.69 -20.37 -10.40
N ARG A 102 -3.34 -21.54 -10.24
CA ARG A 102 -2.63 -22.82 -10.32
C ARG A 102 -2.08 -23.11 -11.71
N SER A 103 -2.78 -22.70 -12.78
CA SER A 103 -2.29 -22.85 -14.16
C SER A 103 -1.26 -21.77 -14.53
N MET A 104 -1.21 -20.65 -13.81
CA MET A 104 -0.22 -19.58 -13.97
C MET A 104 1.08 -19.82 -13.19
N GLY A 105 1.28 -21.01 -12.63
CA GLY A 105 2.50 -21.37 -11.92
C GLY A 105 2.56 -20.93 -10.46
N GLY A 106 1.42 -20.70 -9.82
CA GLY A 106 1.31 -20.43 -8.37
C GLY A 106 1.13 -18.96 -8.02
N ILE A 107 0.68 -18.68 -6.79
CA ILE A 107 0.39 -17.31 -6.36
C ILE A 107 1.64 -16.44 -6.38
N VAL A 108 2.81 -16.99 -6.02
CA VAL A 108 4.07 -16.24 -5.98
C VAL A 108 4.44 -15.74 -7.38
N ASN A 109 4.31 -16.58 -8.40
CA ASN A 109 4.63 -16.20 -9.77
C ASN A 109 3.64 -15.16 -10.31
N VAL A 110 2.35 -15.31 -10.01
CA VAL A 110 1.32 -14.34 -10.40
C VAL A 110 1.58 -12.98 -9.74
N VAL A 111 1.77 -12.94 -8.43
CA VAL A 111 1.98 -11.68 -7.68
C VAL A 111 3.22 -10.95 -8.20
N ILE A 112 4.32 -11.66 -8.42
CA ILE A 112 5.57 -11.03 -8.86
C ILE A 112 5.49 -10.59 -10.32
N SER A 113 4.85 -11.37 -11.19
CA SER A 113 4.62 -10.97 -12.58
C SER A 113 3.73 -9.72 -12.66
N VAL A 114 2.64 -9.68 -11.89
CA VAL A 114 1.75 -8.51 -11.83
C VAL A 114 2.50 -7.31 -11.26
N ALA A 115 3.28 -7.47 -10.18
CA ALA A 115 4.08 -6.39 -9.60
C ALA A 115 5.15 -5.87 -10.57
N ALA A 116 5.81 -6.74 -11.33
CA ALA A 116 6.76 -6.34 -12.37
C ALA A 116 6.07 -5.59 -13.53
N LEU A 117 4.87 -6.04 -13.92
CA LEU A 117 4.10 -5.44 -15.01
C LEU A 117 3.58 -4.06 -14.64
N THR A 118 3.02 -3.89 -13.44
CA THR A 118 2.25 -2.70 -13.07
C THR A 118 2.92 -1.83 -12.01
N GLY A 119 3.70 -2.40 -11.10
CA GLY A 119 4.21 -1.70 -9.91
C GLY A 119 4.99 -0.43 -10.26
N VAL A 120 6.19 -0.58 -10.83
CA VAL A 120 7.02 0.60 -11.16
C VAL A 120 6.36 1.50 -12.21
N PRO A 121 5.77 0.99 -13.32
CA PRO A 121 5.11 1.83 -14.33
C PRO A 121 3.99 2.72 -13.82
N VAL A 122 3.23 2.26 -12.80
CA VAL A 122 2.12 3.02 -12.24
C VAL A 122 2.59 3.95 -11.12
N TYR A 123 3.42 3.47 -10.19
CA TYR A 123 3.82 4.27 -9.02
C TYR A 123 4.93 5.27 -9.33
N LEU A 124 5.94 4.89 -10.12
CA LEU A 124 7.13 5.72 -10.34
C LEU A 124 6.80 7.07 -10.99
N PRO A 125 5.98 7.17 -12.05
CA PRO A 125 5.66 8.47 -12.66
C PRO A 125 4.99 9.45 -11.70
N VAL A 126 4.11 8.95 -10.82
CA VAL A 126 3.45 9.76 -9.79
C VAL A 126 4.46 10.21 -8.74
N ILE A 127 5.27 9.29 -8.20
CA ILE A 127 6.31 9.65 -7.22
C ILE A 127 7.32 10.64 -7.80
N TRP A 128 7.77 10.42 -9.04
CA TRP A 128 8.73 11.28 -9.73
C TRP A 128 8.20 12.71 -9.89
N SER A 129 6.90 12.86 -10.15
CA SER A 129 6.26 14.17 -10.29
C SER A 129 6.29 15.00 -9.01
N LEU A 130 6.40 14.37 -7.83
CA LEU A 130 6.54 15.09 -6.56
C LEU A 130 7.89 15.81 -6.45
N PHE A 131 8.91 15.32 -7.15
CA PHE A 131 10.28 15.85 -7.12
C PHE A 131 10.65 16.66 -8.37
N SER A 132 9.84 16.60 -9.43
CA SER A 132 10.07 17.37 -10.65
C SER A 132 9.11 18.55 -10.80
N LYS A 133 9.69 19.73 -11.05
CA LYS A 133 8.94 20.94 -11.40
C LYS A 133 8.49 21.02 -12.87
N ARG A 134 8.86 20.03 -13.68
CA ARG A 134 8.70 20.07 -15.15
C ARG A 134 7.68 19.08 -15.68
N GLN A 135 7.45 17.99 -14.96
CA GLN A 135 6.49 16.96 -15.38
C GLN A 135 5.06 17.52 -15.37
N THR A 136 4.29 17.14 -16.38
CA THR A 136 2.87 17.51 -16.54
C THR A 136 2.01 16.25 -16.48
N ALA A 137 0.69 16.41 -16.32
CA ALA A 137 -0.22 15.27 -16.34
C ALA A 137 -0.08 14.44 -17.62
N ARG A 138 0.17 15.09 -18.77
CA ARG A 138 0.37 14.41 -20.05
C ARG A 138 1.64 13.58 -20.07
N THR A 139 2.77 14.11 -19.61
CA THR A 139 4.04 13.37 -19.64
C THR A 139 4.02 12.17 -18.71
N ILE A 140 3.43 12.33 -17.52
CA ILE A 140 3.24 11.26 -16.54
C ILE A 140 2.38 10.15 -17.14
N LEU A 141 1.18 10.50 -17.65
CA LEU A 141 0.27 9.51 -18.23
C LEU A 141 0.87 8.83 -19.46
N SER A 142 1.53 9.57 -20.36
CA SER A 142 2.21 8.99 -21.50
C SER A 142 3.32 8.02 -21.08
N ALA A 143 4.16 8.39 -20.11
CA ALA A 143 5.21 7.50 -19.60
C ALA A 143 4.61 6.23 -18.97
N THR A 144 3.53 6.34 -18.18
CA THR A 144 2.80 5.20 -17.60
C THR A 144 2.23 4.30 -18.68
N PHE A 145 1.48 4.83 -19.66
CA PHE A 145 0.85 4.00 -20.69
C PHE A 145 1.88 3.35 -21.62
N ILE A 146 2.94 4.07 -22.02
CA ILE A 146 4.00 3.52 -22.87
C ILE A 146 4.76 2.42 -22.12
N SER A 147 5.13 2.64 -20.85
CA SER A 147 5.83 1.62 -20.07
C SER A 147 4.96 0.37 -19.82
N LEU A 148 3.69 0.55 -19.47
CA LEU A 148 2.74 -0.57 -19.35
C LEU A 148 2.59 -1.34 -20.67
N ALA A 149 2.45 -0.65 -21.80
CA ALA A 149 2.32 -1.28 -23.10
C ALA A 149 3.56 -2.09 -23.47
N ILE A 150 4.76 -1.53 -23.25
CA ILE A 150 6.03 -2.22 -23.48
C ILE A 150 6.10 -3.48 -22.62
N ASN A 151 5.81 -3.38 -21.32
CA ASN A 151 5.88 -4.54 -20.42
C ASN A 151 4.84 -5.62 -20.80
N LEU A 152 3.66 -5.22 -21.25
CA LEU A 152 2.62 -6.14 -21.70
C LEU A 152 3.04 -6.86 -22.99
N ILE A 153 3.66 -6.16 -23.93
CA ILE A 153 4.24 -6.74 -25.15
C ILE A 153 5.32 -7.76 -24.78
N PHE A 154 6.25 -7.41 -23.89
CA PHE A 154 7.28 -8.35 -23.44
C PHE A 154 6.67 -9.56 -22.73
N LYS A 155 5.63 -9.39 -21.91
CA LYS A 155 5.02 -10.51 -21.18
C LYS A 155 4.19 -11.44 -22.05
N PHE A 156 3.39 -10.88 -22.97
CA PHE A 156 2.36 -11.65 -23.69
C PHE A 156 2.65 -11.82 -25.17
N VAL A 157 3.38 -10.93 -25.81
CA VAL A 157 3.59 -10.97 -27.28
C VAL A 157 4.93 -11.62 -27.61
N THR A 158 6.03 -11.19 -26.99
CA THR A 158 7.37 -11.71 -27.31
C THR A 158 7.57 -13.22 -27.11
N PRO A 159 6.89 -13.89 -26.15
CA PRO A 159 6.97 -15.36 -26.05
C PRO A 159 6.40 -16.09 -27.29
N HIS A 160 5.41 -15.52 -27.99
CA HIS A 160 4.88 -16.11 -29.22
C HIS A 160 5.88 -16.11 -30.38
N PHE A 161 6.91 -15.26 -30.29
CA PHE A 161 8.00 -15.17 -31.26
C PHE A 161 9.26 -15.93 -30.81
N GLY A 162 9.19 -16.73 -29.74
CA GLY A 162 10.33 -17.47 -29.18
C GLY A 162 11.29 -16.63 -28.34
N LEU A 163 10.96 -15.37 -28.07
CA LEU A 163 11.73 -14.45 -27.23
C LEU A 163 11.07 -14.31 -25.85
N ALA A 164 10.95 -15.41 -25.11
CA ALA A 164 10.44 -15.35 -23.75
C ALA A 164 11.51 -14.74 -22.82
N LEU A 165 11.15 -13.66 -22.13
CA LEU A 165 12.01 -13.12 -21.07
C LEU A 165 11.96 -14.04 -19.85
N ASP A 166 13.12 -14.28 -19.26
CA ASP A 166 13.12 -14.84 -17.91
C ASP A 166 12.59 -13.80 -16.90
N ARG A 167 12.30 -14.29 -15.70
CA ARG A 167 11.76 -13.46 -14.62
C ARG A 167 12.65 -12.27 -14.24
N THR A 168 13.96 -12.43 -14.30
CA THR A 168 14.91 -11.36 -13.99
C THR A 168 14.79 -10.25 -15.01
N TRP A 169 14.76 -10.60 -16.30
CA TRP A 169 14.60 -9.64 -17.39
C TRP A 169 13.23 -8.97 -17.37
N GLU A 170 12.15 -9.69 -17.03
CA GLU A 170 10.83 -9.09 -16.84
C GLU A 170 10.85 -7.98 -15.78
N MET A 171 11.51 -8.22 -14.64
CA MET A 171 11.63 -7.22 -13.57
C MET A 171 12.53 -6.04 -13.97
N ILE A 172 13.63 -6.30 -14.67
CA ILE A 172 14.53 -5.26 -15.17
C ILE A 172 13.79 -4.37 -16.17
N VAL A 173 13.12 -4.95 -17.17
CA VAL A 173 12.35 -4.19 -18.17
C VAL A 173 11.22 -3.42 -17.47
N GLY A 174 10.49 -4.08 -16.57
CA GLY A 174 9.40 -3.49 -15.80
C GLY A 174 9.81 -2.22 -15.03
N THR A 175 11.05 -2.19 -14.56
CA THR A 175 11.62 -1.08 -13.78
C THR A 175 12.36 -0.06 -14.65
N ALA A 176 13.20 -0.52 -15.56
CA ALA A 176 14.09 0.33 -16.34
C ALA A 176 13.34 1.18 -17.37
N VAL A 177 12.32 0.62 -18.02
CA VAL A 177 11.53 1.33 -19.05
C VAL A 177 10.91 2.63 -18.51
N PRO A 178 10.11 2.61 -17.42
CA PRO A 178 9.54 3.86 -16.90
C PRO A 178 10.60 4.83 -16.39
N VAL A 179 11.70 4.35 -15.80
CA VAL A 179 12.82 5.22 -15.35
C VAL A 179 13.47 5.94 -16.54
N ILE A 180 13.83 5.20 -17.59
CA ILE A 180 14.49 5.74 -18.78
C ILE A 180 13.57 6.74 -19.50
N LEU A 181 12.29 6.41 -19.64
CA LEU A 181 11.30 7.31 -20.27
C LEU A 181 11.16 8.61 -19.49
N LEU A 182 10.98 8.54 -18.16
CA LEU A 182 10.85 9.75 -17.32
C LEU A 182 12.12 10.58 -17.30
N ALA A 183 13.29 9.95 -17.17
CA ALA A 183 14.57 10.63 -17.20
C ALA A 183 14.81 11.32 -18.56
N GLY A 184 14.51 10.63 -19.67
CA GLY A 184 14.59 11.20 -21.01
C GLY A 184 13.67 12.42 -21.18
N ILE A 185 12.41 12.30 -20.74
CA ILE A 185 11.46 13.42 -20.76
C ILE A 185 11.97 14.59 -19.90
N GLU A 186 12.47 14.32 -18.69
CA GLU A 186 13.00 15.35 -17.78
C GLU A 186 14.18 16.09 -18.40
N VAL A 187 15.11 15.39 -19.05
CA VAL A 187 16.26 15.99 -19.75
C VAL A 187 15.80 16.87 -20.90
N VAL A 188 14.85 16.42 -21.72
CA VAL A 188 14.29 17.20 -22.82
C VAL A 188 13.57 18.45 -22.32
N LEU A 189 12.77 18.33 -21.26
CA LEU A 189 12.07 19.47 -20.66
C LEU A 189 13.03 20.45 -20.00
N LYS A 190 14.10 19.95 -19.38
CA LYS A 190 15.18 20.76 -18.81
C LYS A 190 15.91 21.54 -19.90
N ALA A 191 16.23 20.90 -21.03
CA ALA A 191 16.87 21.56 -22.16
C ALA A 191 16.00 22.66 -22.79
N LYS A 192 14.67 22.53 -22.70
CA LYS A 192 13.70 23.55 -23.16
C LYS A 192 13.38 24.62 -22.10
N GLU A 193 14.06 24.59 -20.95
CA GLU A 193 13.75 25.44 -19.78
C GLU A 193 12.27 25.44 -19.37
N PHE A 194 11.55 24.36 -19.68
CA PHE A 194 10.11 24.28 -19.45
C PHE A 194 9.82 24.05 -17.97
N ILE A 195 8.88 24.83 -17.44
CA ILE A 195 8.33 24.65 -16.09
C ILE A 195 6.83 24.37 -16.24
N ALA A 196 6.35 23.33 -15.57
CA ALA A 196 4.96 22.92 -15.68
C ALA A 196 4.03 24.02 -15.11
N PRO A 197 2.96 24.41 -15.83
CA PRO A 197 1.95 25.36 -15.33
C PRO A 197 1.34 24.90 -14.00
N GLU A 198 1.13 23.60 -13.85
CA GLU A 198 0.58 22.98 -12.63
C GLU A 198 1.53 23.18 -11.44
N TYR A 199 2.85 23.10 -11.66
CA TYR A 199 3.84 23.40 -10.63
C TYR A 199 3.82 24.87 -10.21
N MET A 200 3.64 25.79 -11.17
CA MET A 200 3.53 27.22 -10.87
C MET A 200 2.27 27.53 -10.04
N ALA A 201 1.14 26.91 -10.37
CA ALA A 201 -0.09 27.01 -9.60
C ALA A 201 0.06 26.42 -8.18
N TYR A 202 0.81 25.33 -8.03
CA TYR A 202 1.13 24.76 -6.73
C TYR A 202 1.97 25.72 -5.87
N ILE A 203 3.03 26.31 -6.42
CA ILE A 203 3.90 27.24 -5.69
C ILE A 203 3.15 28.50 -5.28
N SER A 204 2.30 29.06 -6.15
CA SER A 204 1.49 30.24 -5.81
C SER A 204 0.49 29.93 -4.69
N GLY A 205 -0.24 28.81 -4.78
CA GLY A 205 -1.16 28.36 -3.74
C GLY A 205 -0.46 28.07 -2.40
N ARG A 206 0.72 27.42 -2.44
CA ARG A 206 1.53 27.16 -1.24
C ARG A 206 1.99 28.45 -0.58
N ASN A 207 2.46 29.43 -1.34
CA ASN A 207 2.91 30.71 -0.79
C ASN A 207 1.75 31.50 -0.15
N VAL A 208 0.54 31.41 -0.73
CA VAL A 208 -0.67 31.98 -0.13
C VAL A 208 -1.03 31.27 1.18
N ARG A 209 -1.04 29.93 1.20
CA ARG A 209 -1.29 29.15 2.42
C ARG A 209 -0.27 29.42 3.52
N MET A 210 1.03 29.42 3.20
CA MET A 210 2.09 29.74 4.16
C MET A 210 1.96 31.16 4.72
N ARG A 211 1.54 32.13 3.90
CA ARG A 211 1.24 33.49 4.38
C ARG A 211 0.01 33.52 5.28
N GLN A 212 -1.03 32.73 4.98
CA GLN A 212 -2.22 32.61 5.81
C GLN A 212 -1.96 31.86 7.12
N GLU A 213 -1.15 30.81 7.12
CA GLU A 213 -0.73 30.09 8.33
C GLU A 213 0.16 30.98 9.22
N ASN A 214 1.13 31.68 8.63
CA ASN A 214 1.98 32.61 9.38
C ASN A 214 1.24 33.86 9.88
N ALA A 215 0.20 34.31 9.17
CA ALA A 215 -0.63 35.46 9.57
C ALA A 215 -1.83 35.06 10.44
N GLY A 216 -2.20 33.78 10.43
CA GLY A 216 -3.42 33.23 10.96
C GLY A 216 -3.13 31.94 11.70
N ASP A 217 -2.24 32.03 12.68
CA ASP A 217 -2.05 31.06 13.75
C ASP A 217 -3.34 31.07 14.61
N THR A 218 -4.43 30.62 13.99
CA THR A 218 -5.81 30.77 14.43
C THR A 218 -6.00 29.86 15.64
N GLU A 219 -6.74 30.32 16.66
CA GLU A 219 -6.98 29.53 17.88
C GLU A 219 -7.46 28.10 17.60
N GLU A 220 -8.17 27.88 16.49
CA GLU A 220 -8.68 26.59 16.04
C GLU A 220 -7.57 25.60 15.61
N SER A 221 -6.51 26.08 14.94
CA SER A 221 -5.34 25.26 14.60
C SER A 221 -4.56 24.86 15.86
N LYS A 222 -4.35 25.83 16.77
CA LYS A 222 -3.74 25.57 18.09
C LYS A 222 -4.58 24.64 18.97
N ARG A 223 -5.91 24.64 18.84
CA ARG A 223 -6.81 23.69 19.53
C ARG A 223 -6.73 22.29 18.92
N THR A 224 -6.70 22.18 17.60
CA THR A 224 -6.62 20.90 16.87
C THR A 224 -5.28 20.19 17.15
N ASP A 225 -4.18 20.94 17.16
CA ASP A 225 -2.87 20.41 17.52
C ASP A 225 -2.81 19.91 18.97
N ARG A 226 -3.40 20.68 19.91
CA ARG A 226 -3.49 20.25 21.33
C ARG A 226 -4.35 19.01 21.49
N PHE A 227 -5.49 18.93 20.81
CA PHE A 227 -6.36 17.75 20.85
C PHE A 227 -5.62 16.52 20.30
N THR A 228 -4.95 16.66 19.15
CA THR A 228 -4.17 15.60 18.54
C THR A 228 -3.03 15.12 19.45
N GLN A 229 -2.27 16.06 20.05
CA GLN A 229 -1.22 15.74 21.02
C GLN A 229 -1.77 15.06 22.28
N LYS A 230 -2.94 15.48 22.75
CA LYS A 230 -3.61 14.88 23.91
C LYS A 230 -4.08 13.45 23.61
N VAL A 231 -4.70 13.22 22.45
CA VAL A 231 -5.15 11.89 22.02
C VAL A 231 -3.96 10.94 21.84
N LEU A 232 -2.90 11.40 21.18
CA LEU A 232 -1.66 10.62 21.01
C LEU A 232 -0.99 10.32 22.36
N GLY A 233 -0.91 11.32 23.25
CA GLY A 233 -0.33 11.15 24.58
C GLY A 233 -1.07 10.13 25.45
N ILE A 234 -2.41 10.16 25.45
CA ILE A 234 -3.25 9.18 26.16
C ILE A 234 -3.07 7.80 25.54
N GLY A 235 -3.13 7.68 24.21
CA GLY A 235 -2.99 6.40 23.50
C GLY A 235 -1.64 5.74 23.77
N LEU A 236 -0.54 6.46 23.55
CA LEU A 236 0.81 5.97 23.82
C LEU A 236 1.02 5.65 25.31
N GLY A 237 0.51 6.49 26.21
CA GLY A 237 0.58 6.25 27.65
C GLY A 237 -0.08 4.93 28.05
N LEU A 238 -1.32 4.70 27.60
CA LEU A 238 -2.06 3.46 27.88
C LEU A 238 -1.39 2.24 27.25
N SER A 239 -0.94 2.33 26.00
CA SER A 239 -0.21 1.25 25.34
C SER A 239 1.09 0.91 26.07
N GLY A 240 1.86 1.91 26.51
CA GLY A 240 3.09 1.70 27.29
C GLY A 240 2.81 1.03 28.65
N VAL A 241 1.74 1.43 29.34
CA VAL A 241 1.32 0.79 30.60
C VAL A 241 0.93 -0.67 30.35
N LEU A 242 0.16 -0.94 29.30
CA LEU A 242 -0.23 -2.30 28.91
C LEU A 242 1.00 -3.17 28.62
N ILE A 243 1.96 -2.67 27.83
CA ILE A 243 3.22 -3.37 27.52
C ILE A 243 4.02 -3.64 28.79
N THR A 244 4.06 -2.69 29.71
CA THR A 244 4.75 -2.84 31.00
C THR A 244 4.10 -3.94 31.84
N VAL A 245 2.77 -3.94 31.95
CA VAL A 245 2.01 -4.96 32.68
C VAL A 245 2.21 -6.35 32.06
N LEU A 246 2.13 -6.46 30.73
CA LEU A 246 2.42 -7.71 30.03
C LEU A 246 3.87 -8.17 30.23
N GLY A 247 4.82 -7.24 30.30
CA GLY A 247 6.22 -7.53 30.60
C GLY A 247 6.42 -8.14 31.99
N PHE A 248 5.64 -7.73 32.99
CA PHE A 248 5.66 -8.34 34.33
C PHE A 248 4.99 -9.72 34.39
N ILE A 249 4.10 -10.03 33.45
CA ILE A 249 3.42 -11.33 33.34
C ILE A 249 4.26 -12.35 32.54
N ALA A 250 5.25 -11.88 31.77
CA ALA A 250 6.10 -12.74 30.95
C ALA A 250 7.00 -13.65 31.80
N GLU A 251 6.97 -14.95 31.54
CA GLU A 251 7.78 -15.96 32.25
C GLU A 251 9.27 -15.90 31.89
N GLU A 252 9.61 -15.35 30.71
CA GLU A 252 10.99 -15.17 30.24
C GLU A 252 11.27 -13.72 29.78
N ASN A 253 12.47 -13.22 30.11
CA ASN A 253 13.00 -11.91 29.67
C ASN A 253 12.13 -10.68 30.02
N ILE A 254 11.76 -10.53 31.31
CA ILE A 254 10.97 -9.41 31.85
C ILE A 254 11.57 -8.01 31.55
N VAL A 255 12.91 -7.91 31.54
CA VAL A 255 13.61 -6.61 31.52
C VAL A 255 13.32 -5.82 30.24
N VAL A 256 13.31 -6.47 29.08
CA VAL A 256 13.13 -5.82 27.77
C VAL A 256 11.72 -5.23 27.58
N PRO A 257 10.62 -5.99 27.73
CA PRO A 257 9.27 -5.46 27.57
C PRO A 257 8.93 -4.41 28.64
N VAL A 258 9.38 -4.57 29.88
CA VAL A 258 9.18 -3.56 30.94
C VAL A 258 9.92 -2.26 30.61
N ALA A 259 11.19 -2.33 30.17
CA ALA A 259 11.95 -1.14 29.80
C ALA A 259 11.32 -0.40 28.61
N VAL A 260 10.90 -1.12 27.57
CA VAL A 260 10.22 -0.53 26.41
C VAL A 260 8.88 0.09 26.81
N GLY A 261 8.09 -0.62 27.63
CA GLY A 261 6.81 -0.13 28.14
C GLY A 261 6.97 1.18 28.91
N LEU A 262 7.93 1.27 29.82
CA LEU A 262 8.22 2.48 30.59
C LEU A 262 8.63 3.66 29.70
N VAL A 263 9.50 3.44 28.71
CA VAL A 263 9.92 4.51 27.78
C VAL A 263 8.71 5.05 27.00
N VAL A 264 7.86 4.16 26.48
CA VAL A 264 6.66 4.54 25.74
C VAL A 264 5.68 5.29 26.64
N THR A 265 5.50 4.87 27.89
CA THR A 265 4.68 5.58 28.87
C THR A 265 5.23 6.98 29.17
N LEU A 266 6.55 7.13 29.35
CA LEU A 266 7.17 8.43 29.60
C LEU A 266 6.99 9.39 28.40
N ILE A 267 7.11 8.90 27.17
CA ILE A 267 6.85 9.69 25.96
C ILE A 267 5.38 10.12 25.90
N GLY A 268 4.45 9.20 26.22
CA GLY A 268 3.03 9.51 26.28
C GLY A 268 2.70 10.59 27.32
N ILE A 269 3.27 10.48 28.52
CA ILE A 269 3.12 11.47 29.61
C ILE A 269 3.71 12.82 29.18
N TYR A 270 4.89 12.84 28.56
CA TYR A 270 5.53 14.06 28.07
C TYR A 270 4.65 14.79 27.05
N LEU A 271 4.09 14.07 26.07
CA LEU A 271 3.17 14.65 25.08
C LEU A 271 1.89 15.19 25.73
N LEU A 272 1.38 14.50 26.75
CA LEU A 272 0.20 14.92 27.50
C LEU A 272 0.48 16.20 28.30
N ILE A 273 1.64 16.30 28.96
CA ILE A 273 2.08 17.52 29.66
C ILE A 273 2.28 18.67 28.68
N LEU A 274 2.88 18.40 27.51
CA LEU A 274 3.08 19.41 26.46
C LEU A 274 1.74 19.97 25.95
N SER A 275 0.72 19.11 25.83
CA SER A 275 -0.64 19.53 25.43
C SER A 275 -1.32 20.43 26.47
N LEU A 276 -0.94 20.32 27.74
CA LEU A 276 -1.47 21.10 28.87
C LEU A 276 -0.72 22.42 29.11
N ARG A 277 0.56 22.51 28.73
CA ARG A 277 1.44 23.65 29.06
C ARG A 277 1.43 24.84 28.09
N ARG A 278 0.86 24.74 26.88
CA ARG A 278 0.82 25.87 25.93
C ARG A 278 -0.33 26.83 26.27
N PRO A 279 -0.05 28.09 26.73
CA PRO A 279 -1.10 29.09 26.95
C PRO A 279 -1.76 29.51 25.62
N LEU A 280 -3.02 29.95 25.72
CA LEU A 280 -3.83 30.49 24.61
C LEU A 280 -3.14 31.69 23.95
#